data_AF-L7VMU7-F1
#
_entry.id   AF-L7VMU7-F1
#
_cell.length_a   1.000
_cell.length_b   1.000
_cell.length_c   1.000
_cell.angle_alpha   90.00
_cell.angle_beta   90.00
_cell.angle_gamma   90.00
#
_symmetry.space_group_name_H-M   'P 1'
#
loop_
_entity.id
_entity.type
_entity.pdbx_description
1 polymer ?
#
loop_
_entity_poly.entity_id
_entity_poly.type
_entity_poly.pdbx_seq_one_letter_code
_entity_poly.pdbx_strand_id
1 'polypeptide(L)'
;MKKSNIRGFMIIIILTGLFVLLISDTEGVLSSGQKAVELCLKVIVPTLLPFFIISRLILNTGAISAIGRIFGPVIRPLFNLPGSAAFPIIAGWFSGYPAGAKYTSDLYKKGMITKKQAERLLCFCNNSGPLFIVGAVGTGYFNSPELGLILLLCHIMASFTVGIIQRFIFKDNSEENVNVPSEMPVKIEFSSHMLTDAIIDSTAVLLRICGTIVFFAVLVQTLETAGFFTLLSSLIAFVTGLNISDYIKIITAGSFEITYGLYLLSRSMAIPVHLKILLTSFLCGFGGFSVFTQVTFFCPPEIKLKKYLFGKLIHGFAASLFTGLFLINRTVPVMSHTDNIYDTGTSKTIMPVYILILSIMIMYFLIAHRHGKKQRRLQ
;
A
#
# COMPACT_ATOMS: atom_id res chain seq x y z
N MET A 1 21.64 25.99 -25.53
CA MET A 1 22.30 26.07 -24.20
C MET A 1 21.54 26.85 -23.09
N LYS A 2 20.33 27.42 -23.29
CA LYS A 2 19.70 28.30 -22.26
C LYS A 2 18.68 27.66 -21.29
N LYS A 3 17.92 26.61 -21.65
CA LYS A 3 16.89 26.01 -20.76
C LYS A 3 17.41 24.94 -19.78
N SER A 4 18.47 24.20 -20.15
CA SER A 4 19.03 23.12 -19.31
C SER A 4 19.73 23.69 -18.06
N ASN A 5 20.43 24.81 -18.20
CA ASN A 5 21.18 25.42 -17.09
C ASN A 5 20.26 26.05 -16.03
N ILE A 6 19.12 26.61 -16.41
CA ILE A 6 18.16 27.19 -15.46
C ILE A 6 17.53 26.09 -14.59
N ARG A 7 17.15 24.95 -15.19
CA ARG A 7 16.62 23.81 -14.42
C ARG A 7 17.66 23.26 -13.45
N GLY A 8 18.91 23.12 -13.89
CA GLY A 8 20.02 22.71 -13.02
C GLY A 8 20.22 23.66 -11.84
N PHE A 9 20.25 24.97 -12.10
CA PHE A 9 20.41 25.99 -11.07
C PHE A 9 19.26 26.00 -10.06
N MET A 10 18.01 25.86 -10.53
CA MET A 10 16.85 25.74 -9.63
C MET A 10 16.93 24.50 -8.74
N ILE A 11 17.34 23.36 -9.28
CA ILE A 11 17.51 22.12 -8.49
C ILE A 11 18.57 22.34 -7.40
N ILE A 12 19.70 22.95 -7.75
CA ILE A 12 20.77 23.24 -6.78
C ILE A 12 20.25 24.15 -5.67
N ILE A 13 19.56 25.25 -6.00
CA ILE A 13 18.98 26.15 -4.99
C ILE A 13 18.01 25.41 -4.07
N ILE A 14 17.13 24.57 -4.61
CA ILE A 14 16.16 23.81 -3.81
C ILE A 14 16.88 22.84 -2.87
N LEU A 15 17.88 22.11 -3.37
CA LEU A 15 18.63 21.16 -2.56
C LEU A 15 19.46 21.86 -1.47
N THR A 16 20.13 22.96 -1.80
CA THR A 16 20.87 23.77 -0.82
C THR A 16 19.93 24.38 0.21
N GLY A 17 18.78 24.91 -0.22
CA GLY A 17 17.76 25.44 0.69
C GLY A 17 17.22 24.37 1.64
N LEU A 18 16.90 23.18 1.13
CA LEU A 18 16.48 22.05 1.95
C LEU A 18 17.57 21.66 2.97
N PHE A 19 18.84 21.64 2.54
CA PHE A 19 19.96 21.34 3.41
C PHE A 19 20.12 22.37 4.54
N VAL A 20 20.00 23.67 4.24
CA VAL A 20 20.03 24.73 5.25
C VAL A 20 18.87 24.60 6.24
N LEU A 21 17.66 24.29 5.75
CA LEU A 21 16.49 24.08 6.61
C LEU A 21 16.67 22.87 7.54
N LEU A 22 17.26 21.77 7.05
CA LEU A 22 17.58 20.60 7.87
C LEU A 22 18.57 20.92 9.00
N ILE A 23 19.55 21.79 8.76
CA ILE A 23 20.51 22.23 9.78
C ILE A 23 19.89 23.24 10.76
N SER A 24 18.86 23.97 10.32
CA SER A 24 18.22 25.00 11.15
C SER A 24 17.26 24.42 12.20
N ASP A 25 16.61 23.28 11.91
CA ASP A 25 15.66 22.60 12.81
C ASP A 25 16.20 21.25 13.29
N THR A 26 17.36 21.25 13.96
CA THR A 26 18.02 20.00 14.40
C THR A 26 17.16 19.19 15.37
N GLU A 27 16.44 19.84 16.28
CA GLU A 27 15.57 19.18 17.26
C GLU A 27 14.35 18.53 16.58
N GLY A 28 13.67 19.24 15.67
CA GLY A 28 12.55 18.71 14.91
C GLY A 28 12.99 17.56 14.00
N VAL A 29 14.10 17.71 13.29
CA VAL A 29 14.70 16.66 12.45
C VAL A 29 15.03 15.42 13.28
N LEU A 30 15.67 15.58 14.44
CA LEU A 30 15.99 14.46 15.33
C LEU A 30 14.73 13.78 15.86
N SER A 31 13.76 14.54 16.36
CA SER A 31 12.51 14.00 16.91
C SER A 31 11.69 13.24 15.87
N SER A 32 11.52 13.82 14.68
CA SER A 32 10.77 13.19 13.58
C SER A 32 11.50 11.96 13.04
N GLY A 33 12.83 12.03 12.88
CA GLY A 33 13.66 10.89 12.50
C GLY A 33 13.58 9.73 13.49
N GLN A 34 13.70 10.01 14.80
CA GLN A 34 13.57 8.98 15.85
C GLN A 34 12.20 8.30 15.82
N LYS A 35 11.11 9.07 15.74
CA LYS A 35 9.74 8.52 15.63
C LYS A 35 9.58 7.64 14.39
N ALA A 36 10.13 8.07 13.25
CA ALA A 36 10.07 7.30 12.02
C ALA A 36 10.89 6.00 12.10
N VAL A 37 12.09 6.03 12.69
CA VAL A 37 12.92 4.84 12.91
C VAL A 37 12.26 3.88 13.91
N GLU A 38 11.70 4.40 15.00
CA GLU A 38 11.00 3.61 16.01
C GLU A 38 9.80 2.88 15.39
N LEU A 39 9.00 3.57 14.57
CA LEU A 39 7.93 2.94 13.81
C LEU A 39 8.45 1.82 12.90
N CYS A 40 9.56 2.08 12.21
CA CYS A 40 10.15 1.08 11.33
C CYS A 40 10.55 -0.18 12.11
N LEU A 41 11.24 -0.03 13.23
CA LEU A 41 11.74 -1.16 14.03
C LEU A 41 10.63 -1.88 14.80
N LYS A 42 9.68 -1.16 15.40
CA LYS A 42 8.62 -1.74 16.23
C LYS A 42 7.46 -2.30 15.44
N VAL A 43 7.18 -1.75 14.26
CA VAL A 43 5.98 -2.11 13.48
C VAL A 43 6.34 -2.64 12.10
N ILE A 44 7.06 -1.87 11.28
CA ILE A 44 7.22 -2.20 9.85
C ILE A 44 8.09 -3.44 9.63
N VAL A 45 9.24 -3.52 10.31
CA VAL A 45 10.19 -4.64 10.19
C VAL A 45 9.58 -5.98 10.61
N PRO A 46 9.03 -6.14 11.83
CA PRO A 46 8.50 -7.43 12.28
C PRO A 46 7.28 -7.90 11.46
N THR A 47 6.57 -6.98 10.81
CA THR A 47 5.34 -7.29 10.06
C THR A 47 5.61 -7.59 8.58
N LEU A 48 6.44 -6.79 7.92
CA LEU A 48 6.67 -6.92 6.47
C LEU A 48 7.75 -7.95 6.13
N LEU A 49 8.78 -8.11 6.97
CA LEU A 49 9.90 -9.00 6.66
C LEU A 49 9.45 -10.47 6.46
N PRO A 50 8.68 -11.10 7.37
CA PRO A 50 8.23 -12.47 7.17
C PRO A 50 7.37 -12.61 5.92
N PHE A 51 6.50 -11.63 5.64
CA PHE A 51 5.65 -11.64 4.47
C PHE A 51 6.45 -11.55 3.17
N PHE A 52 7.45 -10.68 3.10
CA PHE A 52 8.31 -10.54 1.93
C PHE A 52 9.13 -11.79 1.66
N ILE A 53 9.65 -12.45 2.70
CA ILE A 53 10.38 -13.71 2.58
C ILE A 53 9.48 -14.78 1.95
N ILE A 54 8.30 -15.02 2.54
CA ILE A 54 7.34 -16.02 2.04
C ILE A 54 6.93 -15.69 0.60
N SER A 55 6.63 -14.43 0.33
CA SER A 55 6.22 -13.98 -1.00
C SER A 55 7.34 -14.13 -2.04
N ARG A 56 8.60 -13.93 -1.67
CA ARG A 56 9.76 -14.15 -2.55
C ARG A 56 9.95 -15.64 -2.85
N LEU A 57 9.73 -16.51 -1.87
CA LEU A 57 9.69 -17.95 -2.08
C LEU A 57 8.56 -18.37 -3.04
N ILE A 58 7.35 -17.82 -2.88
CA ILE A 58 6.21 -18.06 -3.79
C ILE A 58 6.56 -17.65 -5.23
N LEU A 59 7.22 -16.50 -5.40
CA LEU A 59 7.64 -16.01 -6.72
C LEU A 59 8.71 -16.87 -7.38
N ASN A 60 9.66 -17.41 -6.60
CA ASN A 60 10.83 -18.12 -7.10
C ASN A 60 10.54 -19.60 -7.34
N THR A 61 9.58 -20.19 -6.61
CA THR A 61 9.14 -21.59 -6.76
C THR A 61 8.13 -21.82 -7.89
N GLY A 62 7.66 -20.76 -8.56
CA GLY A 62 6.62 -20.87 -9.60
C GLY A 62 5.19 -21.06 -9.06
N ALA A 63 4.98 -20.97 -7.75
CA ALA A 63 3.67 -21.08 -7.09
C ALA A 63 2.65 -20.02 -7.56
N ILE A 64 3.11 -18.93 -8.19
CA ILE A 64 2.25 -17.93 -8.85
C ILE A 64 1.28 -18.58 -9.85
N SER A 65 1.75 -19.57 -10.62
CA SER A 65 0.92 -20.28 -11.60
C SER A 65 -0.26 -21.01 -10.94
N ALA A 66 0.01 -21.58 -9.77
CA ALA A 66 -0.94 -22.30 -8.94
C ALA A 66 -1.99 -21.33 -8.35
N ILE A 67 -1.54 -20.21 -7.79
CA ILE A 67 -2.40 -19.12 -7.31
C ILE A 67 -3.27 -18.58 -8.45
N GLY A 68 -2.67 -18.35 -9.62
CA GLY A 68 -3.38 -17.84 -10.78
C GLY A 68 -4.43 -18.79 -11.34
N ARG A 69 -4.24 -20.12 -11.19
CA ARG A 69 -5.25 -21.12 -11.57
C ARG A 69 -6.43 -21.12 -10.60
N ILE A 70 -6.18 -20.99 -9.29
CA ILE A 70 -7.23 -20.95 -8.27
C ILE A 70 -8.07 -19.69 -8.36
N PHE A 71 -7.41 -18.53 -8.42
CA PHE A 71 -8.09 -17.24 -8.38
C PHE A 71 -8.47 -16.72 -9.78
N GLY A 72 -7.94 -17.31 -10.85
CA GLY A 72 -8.24 -16.95 -12.24
C GLY A 72 -9.73 -16.85 -12.57
N PRO A 73 -10.58 -17.82 -12.18
CA PRO A 73 -12.03 -17.77 -12.39
C PRO A 73 -12.73 -16.56 -11.73
N VAL A 74 -12.11 -15.97 -10.70
CA VAL A 74 -12.63 -14.77 -10.01
C VAL A 74 -12.00 -13.49 -10.59
N ILE A 75 -10.67 -13.49 -10.79
CA ILE A 75 -9.91 -12.32 -11.26
C ILE A 75 -10.26 -11.94 -12.71
N ARG A 76 -10.45 -12.93 -13.59
CA ARG A 76 -10.77 -12.68 -15.01
C ARG A 76 -12.10 -11.96 -15.20
N PRO A 77 -13.25 -12.45 -14.69
CA PRO A 77 -14.52 -11.75 -14.90
C PRO A 77 -14.62 -10.42 -14.14
N LEU A 78 -14.03 -10.32 -12.94
CA LEU A 78 -14.13 -9.10 -12.14
C LEU A 78 -13.24 -7.97 -12.66
N PHE A 79 -11.97 -8.27 -12.92
CA PHE A 79 -10.95 -7.25 -13.22
C PHE A 79 -10.46 -7.29 -14.66
N ASN A 80 -10.90 -8.25 -15.48
CA ASN A 80 -10.40 -8.50 -16.84
C ASN A 80 -8.87 -8.73 -16.90
N LEU A 81 -8.27 -9.22 -15.81
CA LEU A 81 -6.82 -9.45 -15.67
C LEU A 81 -6.49 -10.95 -15.78
N PRO A 82 -5.25 -11.30 -16.17
CA PRO A 82 -4.80 -12.69 -16.11
C PRO A 82 -4.76 -13.20 -14.66
N GLY A 83 -4.86 -14.52 -14.48
CA GLY A 83 -4.88 -15.13 -13.15
C GLY A 83 -3.63 -14.82 -12.32
N SER A 84 -2.47 -14.63 -12.96
CA SER A 84 -1.22 -14.21 -12.30
C SER A 84 -1.37 -12.91 -11.49
N ALA A 85 -2.29 -12.02 -11.87
CA ALA A 85 -2.59 -10.79 -11.14
C ALA A 85 -3.19 -11.02 -9.75
N ALA A 86 -3.69 -12.21 -9.44
CA ALA A 86 -4.17 -12.56 -8.11
C ALA A 86 -3.11 -12.33 -7.03
N PHE A 87 -1.85 -12.69 -7.31
CA PHE A 87 -0.79 -12.62 -6.32
C PHE A 87 -0.48 -11.17 -5.88
N PRO A 88 -0.24 -10.20 -6.79
CA PRO A 88 -0.10 -8.80 -6.38
C PRO A 88 -1.32 -8.21 -5.68
N ILE A 89 -2.55 -8.61 -6.04
CA ILE A 89 -3.78 -8.14 -5.38
C ILE A 89 -3.82 -8.61 -3.93
N ILE A 90 -3.64 -9.92 -3.72
CA ILE A 90 -3.62 -10.55 -2.39
C ILE A 90 -2.49 -9.94 -1.57
N ALA A 91 -1.28 -9.89 -2.11
CA ALA A 91 -0.15 -9.29 -1.41
C ALA A 91 -0.39 -7.82 -1.04
N GLY A 92 -1.01 -7.07 -1.94
CA GLY A 92 -1.49 -5.71 -1.68
C GLY A 92 -2.40 -5.59 -0.47
N TRP A 93 -3.48 -6.37 -0.43
CA TRP A 93 -4.47 -6.31 0.65
C TRP A 93 -3.94 -6.80 2.00
N PHE A 94 -3.06 -7.80 2.01
CA PHE A 94 -2.62 -8.43 3.26
C PHE A 94 -1.29 -7.89 3.79
N SER A 95 -0.35 -7.52 2.91
CA SER A 95 0.95 -6.96 3.32
C SER A 95 0.99 -5.45 3.29
N GLY A 96 0.19 -4.83 2.44
CA GLY A 96 0.22 -3.38 2.25
C GLY A 96 1.36 -2.90 1.36
N TYR A 97 1.71 -1.61 1.49
CA TYR A 97 2.72 -0.96 0.68
C TYR A 97 4.13 -1.48 0.98
N PRO A 98 5.03 -1.55 -0.03
CA PRO A 98 4.81 -1.41 -1.47
C PRO A 98 4.60 -2.78 -2.15
N ALA A 99 4.09 -3.79 -1.43
CA ALA A 99 4.05 -5.19 -1.87
C ALA A 99 3.36 -5.35 -3.23
N GLY A 100 2.14 -4.80 -3.36
CA GLY A 100 1.38 -4.87 -4.60
C GLY A 100 2.12 -4.28 -5.79
N ALA A 101 2.81 -3.15 -5.60
CA ALA A 101 3.60 -2.53 -6.66
C ALA A 101 4.84 -3.33 -7.02
N LYS A 102 5.59 -3.81 -6.02
CA LYS A 102 6.75 -4.68 -6.21
C LYS A 102 6.37 -5.92 -7.02
N TYR A 103 5.32 -6.64 -6.60
CA TYR A 103 4.95 -7.89 -7.25
C TYR A 103 4.34 -7.69 -8.63
N THR A 104 3.64 -6.57 -8.86
CA THR A 104 3.22 -6.19 -10.21
C THR A 104 4.42 -5.95 -11.13
N SER A 105 5.44 -5.24 -10.63
CA SER A 105 6.70 -5.03 -11.35
C SER A 105 7.44 -6.35 -11.62
N ASP A 106 7.51 -7.25 -10.64
CA ASP A 106 8.14 -8.56 -10.79
C ASP A 106 7.42 -9.41 -11.87
N LEU A 107 6.08 -9.41 -11.91
CA LEU A 107 5.31 -10.09 -12.97
C LEU A 107 5.55 -9.49 -14.35
N TYR A 108 5.62 -8.16 -14.45
CA TYR A 108 5.87 -7.46 -15.70
C TYR A 108 7.28 -7.77 -16.23
N LYS A 109 8.31 -7.70 -15.38
CA LYS A 109 9.70 -8.04 -15.73
C LYS A 109 9.86 -9.50 -16.17
N LYS A 110 9.05 -10.41 -15.63
CA LYS A 110 8.98 -11.82 -16.02
C LYS A 110 8.11 -12.08 -17.27
N GLY A 111 7.57 -11.05 -17.91
CA GLY A 111 6.70 -11.19 -19.09
C GLY A 111 5.35 -11.87 -18.82
N MET A 112 4.93 -11.97 -17.55
CA MET A 112 3.69 -12.65 -17.15
C MET A 112 2.43 -11.78 -17.28
N ILE A 113 2.61 -10.47 -17.40
CA ILE A 113 1.57 -9.48 -17.64
C ILE A 113 2.09 -8.42 -18.61
N THR A 114 1.19 -7.84 -19.43
CA THR A 114 1.56 -6.73 -20.31
C THR A 114 1.81 -5.44 -19.52
N LYS A 115 2.45 -4.47 -20.17
CA LYS A 115 2.59 -3.12 -19.63
C LYS A 115 1.24 -2.50 -19.25
N LYS A 116 0.22 -2.63 -20.10
CA LYS A 116 -1.14 -2.09 -19.82
C LYS A 116 -1.76 -2.77 -18.60
N GLN A 117 -1.62 -4.09 -18.49
CA GLN A 117 -2.11 -4.86 -17.34
C GLN A 117 -1.39 -4.46 -16.05
N ALA A 118 -0.07 -4.24 -16.11
CA ALA A 118 0.71 -3.74 -14.97
C ALA A 118 0.25 -2.34 -14.53
N GLU A 119 0.14 -1.39 -15.47
CA GLU A 119 -0.36 -0.04 -15.20
C GLU A 119 -1.76 -0.05 -14.57
N ARG A 120 -2.65 -0.94 -15.04
CA ARG A 120 -3.99 -1.11 -14.48
C ARG A 120 -3.96 -1.71 -13.08
N LEU A 121 -3.21 -2.79 -12.91
CA LEU A 121 -3.10 -3.53 -11.66
C LEU A 121 -2.57 -2.62 -10.53
N LEU A 122 -1.54 -1.83 -10.82
CA LEU A 122 -0.96 -0.85 -9.89
C LEU A 122 -2.00 0.10 -9.29
N CYS A 123 -3.03 0.48 -10.05
CA CYS A 123 -4.04 1.45 -9.62
C CYS A 123 -4.84 1.01 -8.38
N PHE A 124 -4.90 -0.29 -8.09
CA PHE A 124 -5.72 -0.81 -6.99
C PHE A 124 -5.06 -1.93 -6.17
N CYS A 125 -3.93 -2.50 -6.61
CA CYS A 125 -3.27 -3.56 -5.87
C CYS A 125 -2.24 -3.05 -4.86
N ASN A 126 -1.79 -1.80 -4.93
CA ASN A 126 -0.88 -1.24 -3.94
C ASN A 126 -1.72 -0.52 -2.88
N ASN A 127 -1.83 -1.11 -1.69
CA ASN A 127 -2.80 -0.72 -0.66
C ASN A 127 -2.14 -0.55 0.71
N SER A 128 -2.83 0.09 1.64
CA SER A 128 -2.43 0.11 3.05
C SER A 128 -2.75 -1.24 3.68
N GLY A 129 -1.81 -1.83 4.41
CA GLY A 129 -1.96 -3.18 4.98
C GLY A 129 -2.80 -3.20 6.27
N PRO A 130 -3.31 -4.37 6.69
CA PRO A 130 -4.12 -4.53 7.90
C PRO A 130 -3.36 -4.11 9.17
N LEU A 131 -2.06 -4.41 9.24
CA LEU A 131 -1.23 -4.04 10.39
C LEU A 131 -1.05 -2.52 10.52
N PHE A 132 -0.99 -1.80 9.39
CA PHE A 132 -0.96 -0.35 9.41
C PHE A 132 -2.33 0.23 9.77
N ILE A 133 -3.40 -0.18 9.08
CA ILE A 133 -4.74 0.40 9.30
C ILE A 133 -5.29 0.03 10.68
N VAL A 134 -5.27 -1.25 11.06
CA VAL A 134 -5.82 -1.71 12.33
C VAL A 134 -4.86 -1.41 13.47
N GLY A 135 -3.58 -1.77 13.31
CA GLY A 135 -2.57 -1.64 14.37
C GLY A 135 -2.12 -0.19 14.59
N ALA A 136 -1.45 0.41 13.61
CA ALA A 136 -0.89 1.76 13.79
C ALA A 136 -1.98 2.84 13.87
N VAL A 137 -2.94 2.82 12.93
CA VAL A 137 -3.96 3.88 12.83
C VAL A 137 -5.10 3.65 13.81
N GLY A 138 -5.81 2.52 13.72
CA GLY A 138 -6.94 2.21 14.59
C GLY A 138 -6.55 2.15 16.06
N THR A 139 -5.71 1.17 16.43
CA THR A 139 -5.26 0.98 17.81
C THR A 139 -4.28 2.08 18.25
N GLY A 140 -3.26 2.40 17.45
CA GLY A 140 -2.19 3.31 17.88
C GLY A 140 -2.58 4.80 17.93
N TYR A 141 -3.28 5.31 16.90
CA TYR A 141 -3.60 6.75 16.81
C TYR A 141 -4.98 7.07 17.35
N PHE A 142 -5.96 6.20 17.09
CA PHE A 142 -7.35 6.41 17.50
C PHE A 142 -7.74 5.64 18.76
N ASN A 143 -6.86 4.77 19.31
CA ASN A 143 -7.15 3.89 20.45
C ASN A 143 -8.48 3.14 20.26
N SER A 144 -8.73 2.64 19.04
CA SER A 144 -9.92 1.88 18.68
C SER A 144 -9.58 0.84 17.59
N PRO A 145 -9.32 -0.41 17.98
CA PRO A 145 -9.13 -1.52 17.05
C PRO A 145 -10.35 -1.74 16.15
N GLU A 146 -11.55 -1.52 16.69
CA GLU A 146 -12.83 -1.64 15.96
C GLU A 146 -12.91 -0.62 14.81
N LEU A 147 -12.57 0.65 15.07
CA LEU A 147 -12.45 1.65 14.02
C LEU A 147 -11.43 1.22 12.96
N GLY A 148 -10.30 0.67 13.40
CA GLY A 148 -9.29 0.10 12.51
C GLY A 148 -9.85 -0.98 11.56
N LEU A 149 -10.68 -1.89 12.07
CA LEU A 149 -11.33 -2.93 11.26
C LEU A 149 -12.33 -2.35 10.26
N ILE A 150 -13.11 -1.35 10.66
CA ILE A 150 -14.06 -0.65 9.77
C ILE A 150 -13.31 0.06 8.65
N LEU A 151 -12.24 0.78 8.98
CA LEU A 151 -11.38 1.45 8.01
C LEU A 151 -10.76 0.44 7.03
N LEU A 152 -10.30 -0.72 7.52
CA LEU A 152 -9.75 -1.79 6.68
C LEU A 152 -10.79 -2.35 5.71
N LEU A 153 -12.01 -2.63 6.19
CA LEU A 153 -13.10 -3.12 5.35
C LEU A 153 -13.43 -2.12 4.24
N CYS A 154 -13.62 -0.85 4.59
CA CYS A 154 -13.89 0.22 3.63
C CYS A 154 -12.73 0.38 2.62
N HIS A 155 -11.49 0.26 3.09
CA HIS A 155 -10.30 0.37 2.25
C HIS A 155 -10.21 -0.78 1.22
N ILE A 156 -10.52 -2.01 1.62
CA ILE A 156 -10.55 -3.18 0.71
C ILE A 156 -11.72 -3.04 -0.27
N MET A 157 -12.91 -2.66 0.17
CA MET A 157 -14.06 -2.40 -0.70
C MET A 157 -13.76 -1.32 -1.75
N ALA A 158 -13.07 -0.26 -1.34
CA ALA A 158 -12.62 0.80 -2.23
C ALA A 158 -11.61 0.29 -3.26
N SER A 159 -10.60 -0.47 -2.84
CA SER A 159 -9.62 -1.09 -3.75
C SER A 159 -10.31 -2.00 -4.77
N PHE A 160 -11.25 -2.84 -4.32
CA PHE A 160 -12.04 -3.72 -5.16
C PHE A 160 -12.85 -2.94 -6.20
N THR A 161 -13.51 -1.86 -5.76
CA THR A 161 -14.31 -0.98 -6.63
C THR A 161 -13.44 -0.28 -7.68
N VAL A 162 -12.26 0.23 -7.28
CA VAL A 162 -11.30 0.81 -8.24
C VAL A 162 -10.88 -0.24 -9.26
N GLY A 163 -10.59 -1.48 -8.84
CA GLY A 163 -10.27 -2.57 -9.77
C GLY A 163 -11.36 -2.79 -10.83
N ILE A 164 -12.64 -2.78 -10.42
CA ILE A 164 -13.78 -2.92 -11.34
C ILE A 164 -13.90 -1.70 -12.25
N ILE A 165 -13.80 -0.48 -11.72
CA ILE A 165 -13.86 0.75 -12.54
C ILE A 165 -12.77 0.73 -13.61
N GLN A 166 -11.55 0.31 -13.23
CA GLN A 166 -10.41 0.29 -14.14
C GLN A 166 -10.56 -0.71 -15.29
N ARG A 167 -11.40 -1.74 -15.15
CA ARG A 167 -11.79 -2.63 -16.26
C ARG A 167 -12.38 -1.84 -17.43
N PHE A 168 -13.18 -0.81 -17.15
CA PHE A 168 -13.89 -0.02 -18.17
C PHE A 168 -13.04 1.14 -18.70
N ILE A 169 -12.18 1.72 -17.86
CA ILE A 169 -11.28 2.82 -18.25
C ILE A 169 -10.17 2.32 -19.17
N PHE A 170 -9.59 1.17 -18.87
CA PHE A 170 -8.52 0.56 -19.66
C PHE A 170 -9.08 -0.57 -20.52
N LYS A 171 -9.76 -0.19 -21.62
CA LYS A 171 -10.11 -1.15 -22.68
C LYS A 171 -8.84 -1.74 -23.27
N ASP A 172 -8.63 -3.02 -23.01
CA ASP A 172 -7.56 -3.78 -23.64
C ASP A 172 -8.05 -4.19 -25.03
N ASN A 173 -7.80 -3.36 -26.05
CA ASN A 173 -8.10 -3.69 -27.45
C ASN A 173 -7.11 -4.70 -28.05
N SER A 174 -6.35 -5.39 -27.21
CA SER A 174 -5.21 -6.17 -27.64
C SER A 174 -5.54 -7.66 -27.54
N GLU A 175 -5.69 -8.28 -28.70
CA GLU A 175 -5.21 -9.63 -29.04
C GLU A 175 -3.70 -9.78 -28.81
N GLU A 176 -3.09 -9.02 -27.88
CA GLU A 176 -1.77 -9.33 -27.36
C GLU A 176 -1.95 -10.54 -26.46
N ASN A 177 -1.96 -11.70 -27.14
CA ASN A 177 -1.62 -12.97 -26.55
C ASN A 177 -0.28 -12.79 -25.83
N VAL A 178 -0.33 -12.37 -24.56
CA VAL A 178 0.65 -12.89 -23.62
C VAL A 178 0.45 -14.39 -23.78
N ASN A 179 1.39 -15.03 -24.45
CA ASN A 179 1.61 -16.47 -24.35
C ASN A 179 1.95 -16.73 -22.88
N VAL A 180 0.97 -16.55 -21.99
CA VAL A 180 0.95 -17.19 -20.70
C VAL A 180 0.95 -18.64 -21.13
N PRO A 181 2.04 -19.40 -20.90
CA PRO A 181 2.05 -20.81 -21.24
C PRO A 181 0.83 -21.38 -20.55
N SER A 182 -0.14 -21.82 -21.35
CA SER A 182 -1.47 -22.21 -20.86
C SER A 182 -1.35 -23.27 -19.77
N GLU A 183 -0.24 -24.00 -19.73
CA GLU A 183 0.18 -24.80 -18.61
C GLU A 183 1.71 -24.77 -18.52
N MET A 184 2.31 -23.77 -17.86
CA MET A 184 3.67 -24.00 -17.35
C MET A 184 3.55 -25.19 -16.38
N PRO A 185 4.31 -26.30 -16.57
CA PRO A 185 4.33 -27.36 -15.59
C PRO A 185 4.72 -26.72 -14.25
N VAL A 186 3.90 -26.96 -13.22
CA VAL A 186 4.18 -26.52 -11.86
C VAL A 186 5.39 -27.32 -11.37
N LYS A 187 6.58 -26.90 -11.76
CA LYS A 187 7.84 -27.45 -11.27
C LYS A 187 8.26 -26.56 -10.10
N ILE A 188 7.74 -26.90 -8.93
CA ILE A 188 8.15 -26.28 -7.67
C ILE A 188 9.52 -26.83 -7.35
N GLU A 189 10.55 -26.06 -7.67
CA GLU A 189 11.91 -26.33 -7.23
C GLU A 189 12.16 -25.45 -6.00
N PHE A 190 12.60 -26.08 -4.91
CA PHE A 190 12.99 -25.40 -3.68
C PHE A 190 14.42 -25.80 -3.36
N SER A 191 15.31 -24.83 -3.27
CA SER A 191 16.68 -25.02 -2.79
C SER A 191 16.89 -24.20 -1.51
N SER A 192 17.80 -24.66 -0.64
CA SER A 192 18.14 -23.95 0.59
C SER A 192 18.64 -22.52 0.32
N HIS A 193 19.35 -22.31 -0.79
CA HIS A 193 19.81 -20.99 -1.23
C HIS A 193 18.67 -20.02 -1.52
N MET A 194 17.52 -20.50 -2.01
CA MET A 194 16.35 -19.64 -2.28
C MET A 194 15.81 -18.98 -1.02
N LEU A 195 15.93 -19.61 0.16
CA LEU A 195 15.55 -19.00 1.42
C LEU A 195 16.51 -17.87 1.80
N THR A 196 17.81 -18.10 1.68
CA THR A 196 18.83 -17.08 1.96
C THR A 196 18.68 -15.88 1.02
N ASP A 197 18.50 -16.12 -0.28
CA ASP A 197 18.25 -15.08 -1.27
C ASP A 197 16.96 -14.32 -0.94
N ALA A 198 15.91 -15.04 -0.54
CA ALA A 198 14.66 -14.41 -0.13
C ALA A 198 14.82 -13.50 1.09
N ILE A 199 15.62 -13.89 2.08
CA ILE A 199 15.92 -13.06 3.25
C ILE A 199 16.69 -11.81 2.86
N ILE A 200 17.76 -11.94 2.05
CA ILE A 200 18.60 -10.81 1.62
C ILE A 200 17.78 -9.82 0.80
N ASP A 201 17.05 -10.30 -0.21
CA ASP A 201 16.21 -9.47 -1.07
C ASP A 201 15.13 -8.75 -0.26
N SER A 202 14.49 -9.45 0.67
CA SER A 202 13.43 -8.89 1.51
C SER A 202 13.97 -7.81 2.46
N THR A 203 15.17 -8.01 3.00
CA THR A 203 15.85 -7.03 3.86
C THR A 203 16.21 -5.77 3.07
N ALA A 204 16.70 -5.91 1.84
CA ALA A 204 17.00 -4.76 0.97
C ALA A 204 15.74 -3.96 0.61
N VAL A 205 14.63 -4.64 0.33
CA VAL A 205 13.32 -4.01 0.10
C VAL A 205 12.88 -3.25 1.35
N LEU A 206 13.00 -3.86 2.52
CA LEU A 206 12.60 -3.27 3.80
C LEU A 206 13.41 -2.03 4.15
N LEU A 207 14.72 -2.05 3.92
CA LEU A 207 15.59 -0.90 4.16
C LEU A 207 15.20 0.30 3.30
N ARG A 208 14.81 0.07 2.03
CA ARG A 208 14.33 1.13 1.13
C ARG A 208 13.02 1.75 1.62
N ILE A 209 12.10 0.94 2.15
CA ILE A 209 10.85 1.41 2.75
C ILE A 209 11.14 2.29 3.96
N CYS A 210 11.97 1.78 4.89
CA CYS A 210 12.33 2.50 6.12
C CYS A 210 13.03 3.83 5.79
N GLY A 211 13.99 3.81 4.87
CA GLY A 211 14.69 5.03 4.43
C GLY A 211 13.74 6.06 3.81
N THR A 212 12.73 5.61 3.05
CA THR A 212 11.73 6.52 2.48
C THR A 212 10.83 7.13 3.56
N ILE A 213 10.36 6.34 4.53
CA ILE A 213 9.54 6.83 5.64
C ILE A 213 10.32 7.87 6.47
N VAL A 214 11.57 7.57 6.82
CA VAL A 214 12.43 8.49 7.58
C VAL A 214 12.66 9.78 6.80
N PHE A 215 13.00 9.69 5.51
CA PHE A 215 13.22 10.87 4.67
C PHE A 215 11.98 11.77 4.59
N PHE A 216 10.82 11.20 4.29
CA PHE A 216 9.60 11.99 4.15
C PHE A 216 9.07 12.52 5.49
N ALA A 217 9.24 11.80 6.60
CA ALA A 217 8.89 12.30 7.93
C ALA A 217 9.73 13.53 8.31
N VAL A 218 11.05 13.45 8.10
CA VAL A 218 11.96 14.58 8.31
C VAL A 218 11.64 15.74 7.38
N LEU A 219 11.40 15.47 6.09
CA LEU A 219 11.03 16.49 5.11
C LEU A 219 9.75 17.24 5.52
N VAL A 220 8.72 16.52 5.96
CA VAL A 220 7.45 17.12 6.41
C VAL A 220 7.68 18.01 7.63
N GLN A 221 8.46 17.55 8.61
CA GLN A 221 8.82 18.35 9.78
C GLN A 221 9.58 19.62 9.40
N THR A 222 10.58 19.51 8.51
CA THR A 222 11.35 20.66 8.04
C THR A 222 10.49 21.68 7.30
N LEU A 223 9.55 21.22 6.47
CA LEU A 223 8.59 22.10 5.78
C LEU A 223 7.63 22.78 6.76
N GLU A 224 7.20 22.06 7.80
CA GLU A 224 6.38 22.61 8.87
C GLU A 224 7.09 23.75 9.60
N THR A 225 8.33 23.52 10.06
CA THR A 225 9.14 24.51 10.76
C THR A 225 9.50 25.71 9.87
N ALA A 226 9.71 25.48 8.57
CA ALA A 226 9.91 26.55 7.59
C ALA A 226 8.65 27.42 7.35
N GLY A 227 7.52 27.09 7.95
CA GLY A 227 6.26 27.82 7.79
C GLY A 227 5.58 27.56 6.43
N PHE A 228 5.97 26.52 5.69
CA PHE A 228 5.41 26.22 4.38
C PHE A 228 3.89 25.95 4.45
N PHE A 229 3.44 25.22 5.48
CA PHE A 229 2.01 24.94 5.68
C PHE A 229 1.23 26.20 6.05
N THR A 230 1.82 27.09 6.85
CA THR A 230 1.23 28.38 7.20
C THR A 230 1.11 29.28 5.96
N LEU A 231 2.15 29.35 5.13
CA LEU A 231 2.12 30.09 3.86
C LEU A 231 1.05 29.55 2.91
N LEU A 232 0.96 28.23 2.76
CA LEU A 232 -0.08 27.62 1.92
C LEU A 232 -1.48 27.94 2.47
N SER A 233 -1.64 27.91 3.79
CA SER A 233 -2.91 28.26 4.44
C SER A 233 -3.30 29.72 4.26
N SER A 234 -2.35 30.65 4.34
CA SER A 234 -2.63 32.07 4.17
C SER A 234 -3.00 32.42 2.73
N LEU A 235 -2.36 31.79 1.74
CA LEU A 235 -2.72 31.93 0.33
C LEU A 235 -4.15 31.43 0.05
N ILE A 236 -4.53 30.29 0.62
CA ILE A 236 -5.88 29.76 0.44
C ILE A 236 -6.92 30.61 1.20
N ALA A 237 -6.59 31.06 2.42
CA ALA A 237 -7.45 31.96 3.19
C ALA A 237 -7.64 33.30 2.47
N PHE A 238 -6.62 33.83 1.80
CA PHE A 238 -6.73 35.04 0.99
C PHE A 238 -7.72 34.87 -0.18
N VAL A 239 -7.74 33.71 -0.82
CA VAL A 239 -8.65 33.43 -1.95
C VAL A 239 -10.07 33.09 -1.49
N THR A 240 -10.22 32.36 -0.39
CA THR A 240 -11.50 31.78 0.04
C THR A 240 -12.18 32.53 1.18
N GLY A 241 -11.45 33.36 1.92
CA GLY A 241 -11.92 34.03 3.15
C GLY A 241 -12.06 33.10 4.36
N LEU A 242 -11.73 31.81 4.25
CA LEU A 242 -11.92 30.81 5.30
C LEU A 242 -10.62 30.45 6.01
N ASN A 243 -10.64 30.38 7.35
CA ASN A 243 -9.51 29.89 8.13
C ASN A 243 -9.55 28.37 8.23
N ILE A 244 -8.87 27.70 7.29
CA ILE A 244 -8.79 26.23 7.18
C ILE A 244 -7.35 25.73 7.33
N SER A 245 -6.53 26.40 8.15
CA SER A 245 -5.10 26.11 8.28
C SER A 245 -4.80 24.68 8.74
N ASP A 246 -5.53 24.17 9.73
CA ASP A 246 -5.36 22.80 10.24
C ASP A 246 -5.68 21.74 9.18
N TYR A 247 -6.72 21.97 8.38
CA TYR A 247 -7.10 21.07 7.28
C TYR A 247 -6.00 21.02 6.22
N ILE A 248 -5.46 22.18 5.83
CA ILE A 248 -4.39 22.29 4.84
C ILE A 248 -3.12 21.63 5.35
N LYS A 249 -2.75 21.89 6.61
CA LYS A 249 -1.59 21.27 7.27
C LYS A 249 -1.69 19.75 7.22
N ILE A 250 -2.81 19.18 7.63
CA ILE A 250 -2.98 17.72 7.70
C ILE A 250 -3.04 17.09 6.31
N ILE A 251 -3.79 17.67 5.37
CA ILE A 251 -3.87 17.14 4.01
C ILE A 251 -2.50 17.20 3.34
N THR A 252 -1.75 18.29 3.54
CA THR A 252 -0.42 18.45 2.96
C THR A 252 0.57 17.47 3.60
N ALA A 253 0.66 17.43 4.94
CA ALA A 253 1.51 16.49 5.66
C ALA A 253 1.20 15.03 5.28
N GLY A 254 -0.09 14.64 5.29
CA GLY A 254 -0.54 13.30 4.89
C GLY A 254 -0.36 12.99 3.41
N SER A 255 -0.34 14.01 2.55
CA SER A 255 -0.01 13.83 1.13
C SER A 255 1.46 13.55 0.91
N PHE A 256 2.35 14.09 1.73
CA PHE A 256 3.78 13.77 1.68
C PHE A 256 4.08 12.43 2.35
N GLU A 257 3.68 12.27 3.61
CA GLU A 257 3.87 11.07 4.41
C GLU A 257 2.59 10.71 5.17
N ILE A 258 1.96 9.63 4.73
CA ILE A 258 0.71 9.13 5.30
C ILE A 258 0.81 8.92 6.81
N THR A 259 1.89 8.33 7.30
CA THR A 259 2.05 7.95 8.70
C THR A 259 1.98 9.18 9.61
N TYR A 260 2.83 10.17 9.33
CA TYR A 260 2.94 11.37 10.15
C TYR A 260 1.70 12.27 9.99
N GLY A 261 1.16 12.37 8.77
CA GLY A 261 -0.10 13.10 8.54
C GLY A 261 -1.28 12.51 9.32
N LEU A 262 -1.40 11.18 9.39
CA LEU A 262 -2.44 10.51 10.19
C LEU A 262 -2.22 10.68 11.70
N TYR A 263 -0.97 10.69 12.15
CA TYR A 263 -0.64 11.02 13.53
C TYR A 263 -1.10 12.45 13.89
N LEU A 264 -0.74 13.46 13.08
CA LEU A 264 -1.19 14.85 13.27
C LEU A 264 -2.72 14.97 13.24
N LEU A 265 -3.38 14.27 12.31
CA LEU A 265 -4.83 14.26 12.19
C LEU A 265 -5.52 13.73 13.45
N SER A 266 -5.02 12.61 14.01
CA SER A 266 -5.59 12.00 15.21
C SER A 266 -5.56 12.96 16.41
N ARG A 267 -4.48 13.73 16.54
CA ARG A 267 -4.22 14.66 17.66
C ARG A 267 -4.83 16.05 17.49
N SER A 268 -5.22 16.45 16.28
CA SER A 268 -5.78 17.78 16.04
C SER A 268 -7.08 18.00 16.81
N MET A 269 -7.20 19.10 17.56
CA MET A 269 -8.45 19.45 18.27
C MET A 269 -9.44 20.20 17.38
N ALA A 270 -8.96 20.80 16.28
CA ALA A 270 -9.77 21.63 15.39
C ALA A 270 -10.66 20.82 14.43
N ILE A 271 -10.27 19.58 14.11
CA ILE A 271 -11.02 18.75 13.16
C ILE A 271 -12.05 17.87 13.90
N PRO A 272 -13.35 17.95 13.56
CA PRO A 272 -14.37 17.08 14.14
C PRO A 272 -14.08 15.59 13.90
N VAL A 273 -14.43 14.74 14.87
CA VAL A 273 -14.11 13.30 14.85
C VAL A 273 -14.60 12.60 13.57
N HIS A 274 -15.82 12.89 13.12
CA HIS A 274 -16.34 12.32 11.87
C HIS A 274 -15.44 12.63 10.69
N LEU A 275 -15.02 13.89 10.54
CA LEU A 275 -14.16 14.31 9.45
C LEU A 275 -12.73 13.75 9.60
N LYS A 276 -12.24 13.57 10.84
CA LYS A 276 -10.99 12.85 11.08
C LYS A 276 -11.03 11.45 10.49
N ILE A 277 -12.08 10.70 10.78
CA ILE A 277 -12.22 9.31 10.30
C ILE A 277 -12.30 9.27 8.76
N LEU A 278 -13.06 10.17 8.15
CA LEU A 278 -13.18 10.27 6.69
C LEU A 278 -11.84 10.62 6.01
N LEU A 279 -11.11 11.58 6.57
CA LEU A 279 -9.79 11.97 6.07
C LEU A 279 -8.75 10.86 6.29
N THR A 280 -8.84 10.13 7.41
CA THR A 280 -8.00 8.96 7.65
C THR A 280 -8.22 7.91 6.57
N SER A 281 -9.48 7.58 6.27
CA SER A 281 -9.82 6.62 5.22
C SER A 281 -9.31 7.08 3.84
N PHE A 282 -9.47 8.37 3.53
CA PHE A 282 -8.93 8.98 2.31
C PHE A 282 -7.40 8.82 2.21
N LEU A 283 -6.66 9.23 3.24
CA LEU A 283 -5.20 9.18 3.25
C LEU A 283 -4.68 7.73 3.18
N CYS A 284 -5.33 6.79 3.87
CA CYS A 284 -5.06 5.35 3.73
C CYS A 284 -5.23 4.86 2.29
N GLY A 285 -6.31 5.28 1.62
CA GLY A 285 -6.57 5.00 0.20
C GLY A 285 -5.59 5.68 -0.75
N PHE A 286 -5.17 6.91 -0.48
CA PHE A 286 -4.24 7.67 -1.32
C PHE A 286 -2.79 7.20 -1.19
N GLY A 287 -2.31 6.94 0.03
CA GLY A 287 -0.95 6.45 0.33
C GLY A 287 0.14 7.52 0.37
N GLY A 288 -0.04 8.68 -0.27
CA GLY A 288 0.93 9.78 -0.23
C GLY A 288 2.11 9.65 -1.21
N PHE A 289 2.93 10.69 -1.26
CA PHE A 289 4.09 10.80 -2.15
C PHE A 289 5.26 9.93 -1.70
N SER A 290 5.38 9.60 -0.41
CA SER A 290 6.35 8.64 0.08
C SER A 290 6.13 7.26 -0.53
N VAL A 291 4.89 6.77 -0.52
CA VAL A 291 4.52 5.50 -1.16
C VAL A 291 4.70 5.59 -2.67
N PHE A 292 4.31 6.72 -3.30
CA PHE A 292 4.57 6.92 -4.73
C PHE A 292 6.07 6.77 -5.06
N THR A 293 6.95 7.34 -4.25
CA THR A 293 8.40 7.20 -4.40
C THR A 293 8.85 5.75 -4.25
N GLN A 294 8.31 5.01 -3.28
CA GLN A 294 8.56 3.56 -3.16
C GLN A 294 8.13 2.80 -4.43
N VAL A 295 7.00 3.16 -5.05
CA VAL A 295 6.55 2.55 -6.31
C VAL A 295 7.50 2.87 -7.47
N THR A 296 8.02 4.10 -7.55
CA THR A 296 9.00 4.49 -8.58
C THR A 296 10.29 3.68 -8.50
N PHE A 297 10.68 3.27 -7.29
CA PHE A 297 11.85 2.43 -7.08
C PHE A 297 11.66 1.03 -7.71
N PHE A 298 10.46 0.45 -7.63
CA PHE A 298 10.21 -0.90 -8.15
C PHE A 298 9.86 -0.94 -9.62
N CYS A 299 9.09 0.05 -10.10
CA CYS A 299 8.52 0.03 -11.44
C CYS A 299 9.57 0.45 -12.50
N PRO A 300 9.73 -0.32 -13.58
CA PRO A 300 10.52 0.09 -14.73
C PRO A 300 10.03 1.42 -15.34
N PRO A 301 10.93 2.19 -15.98
CA PRO A 301 10.61 3.52 -16.50
C PRO A 301 9.54 3.51 -17.60
N GLU A 302 9.29 2.36 -18.23
CA GLU A 302 8.25 2.24 -19.24
C GLU A 302 6.85 2.35 -18.63
N ILE A 303 6.64 1.94 -17.37
CA ILE A 303 5.33 1.95 -16.71
C ILE A 303 4.89 3.38 -16.39
N LYS A 304 3.74 3.80 -16.91
CA LYS A 304 3.20 5.15 -16.69
C LYS A 304 2.58 5.32 -15.31
N LEU A 305 3.37 5.77 -14.34
CA LEU A 305 2.94 5.98 -12.95
C LEU A 305 1.92 7.12 -12.73
N LYS A 306 1.64 7.96 -13.74
CA LYS A 306 0.54 8.94 -13.66
C LYS A 306 -0.82 8.25 -13.47
N LYS A 307 -1.02 7.09 -14.11
CA LYS A 307 -2.24 6.28 -13.97
C LYS A 307 -2.38 5.72 -12.57
N TYR A 308 -1.27 5.25 -12.01
CA TYR A 308 -1.19 4.80 -10.62
C TYR A 308 -1.66 5.91 -9.67
N LEU A 309 -1.11 7.12 -9.78
CA LEU A 309 -1.47 8.24 -8.91
C LEU A 309 -2.97 8.59 -9.00
N PHE A 310 -3.52 8.61 -10.22
CA PHE A 310 -4.96 8.83 -10.42
C PHE A 310 -5.81 7.71 -9.80
N GLY A 311 -5.41 6.44 -9.96
CA GLY A 311 -6.05 5.30 -9.32
C GLY A 311 -6.05 5.41 -7.80
N LYS A 312 -4.94 5.85 -7.19
CA LYS A 312 -4.83 6.10 -5.75
C LYS A 312 -5.72 7.23 -5.26
N LEU A 313 -5.89 8.30 -6.05
CA LEU A 313 -6.85 9.36 -5.72
C LEU A 313 -8.29 8.83 -5.71
N ILE A 314 -8.69 8.08 -6.75
CA ILE A 314 -10.02 7.43 -6.76
C ILE A 314 -10.17 6.48 -5.57
N HIS A 315 -9.12 5.71 -5.24
CA HIS A 315 -9.12 4.81 -4.09
C HIS A 315 -9.33 5.57 -2.77
N GLY A 316 -8.62 6.69 -2.56
CA GLY A 316 -8.83 7.57 -1.41
C GLY A 316 -10.27 8.06 -1.30
N PHE A 317 -10.83 8.62 -2.37
CA PHE A 317 -12.21 9.10 -2.37
C PHE A 317 -13.22 7.97 -2.15
N ALA A 318 -13.05 6.82 -2.81
CA ALA A 318 -13.93 5.68 -2.63
C ALA A 318 -13.86 5.12 -1.21
N ALA A 319 -12.67 5.06 -0.59
CA ALA A 319 -12.50 4.61 0.79
C ALA A 319 -13.22 5.55 1.76
N SER A 320 -13.01 6.86 1.60
CA SER A 320 -13.68 7.88 2.40
C SER A 320 -15.20 7.82 2.25
N LEU A 321 -15.70 7.67 1.02
CA LEU A 321 -17.13 7.51 0.74
C LEU A 321 -17.71 6.28 1.44
N PHE A 322 -17.09 5.10 1.29
CA PHE A 322 -17.56 3.89 1.97
C PHE A 322 -17.53 4.01 3.48
N THR A 323 -16.50 4.66 4.04
CA THR A 323 -16.44 4.94 5.48
C THR A 323 -17.57 5.87 5.91
N GLY A 324 -17.88 6.92 5.14
CA GLY A 324 -19.02 7.79 5.41
C GLY A 324 -20.33 7.02 5.41
N LEU A 325 -20.59 6.24 4.36
CA LEU A 325 -21.80 5.41 4.25
C LEU A 325 -21.94 4.43 5.42
N PHE A 326 -20.84 3.83 5.88
CA PHE A 326 -20.85 2.90 7.00
C PHE A 326 -21.18 3.59 8.34
N LEU A 327 -20.84 4.87 8.48
CA LEU A 327 -21.03 5.65 9.70
C LEU A 327 -22.36 6.42 9.78
N ILE A 328 -23.14 6.52 8.69
CA ILE A 328 -24.41 7.31 8.65
C ILE A 328 -25.35 6.97 9.81
N ASN A 329 -25.39 5.71 10.27
CA ASN A 329 -26.25 5.26 11.37
C ASN A 329 -25.49 4.50 12.47
N ARG A 330 -24.18 4.71 12.60
CA ARG A 330 -23.34 4.00 13.59
C ARG A 330 -22.44 4.96 14.34
N THR A 331 -22.51 4.92 15.66
CA THR A 331 -21.51 5.52 16.54
C THR A 331 -20.44 4.48 16.81
N VAL A 332 -19.20 4.75 16.39
CA VAL A 332 -18.06 3.88 16.68
C VAL A 332 -17.31 4.51 17.86
N PRO A 333 -17.04 3.76 18.94
CA PRO A 333 -16.23 4.28 20.03
C PRO A 333 -14.80 4.54 19.53
N VAL A 334 -14.30 5.73 19.82
CA VAL A 334 -12.94 6.18 19.51
C VAL A 334 -12.34 6.68 20.81
N MET A 335 -11.02 6.50 21.01
CA MET A 335 -10.35 6.80 22.29
C MET A 335 -10.90 5.99 23.47
N SER A 336 -11.36 4.76 23.21
CA SER A 336 -11.69 3.80 24.27
C SER A 336 -10.40 3.26 24.88
N HIS A 337 -10.06 3.67 26.09
CA HIS A 337 -8.98 3.05 26.85
C HIS A 337 -9.31 1.58 27.10
N THR A 338 -8.58 0.68 26.45
CA THR A 338 -8.54 -0.73 26.84
C THR A 338 -7.12 -1.05 27.29
N ASP A 339 -6.95 -1.34 28.58
CA ASP A 339 -5.64 -1.66 29.20
C ASP A 339 -4.99 -2.93 28.64
N ASN A 340 -5.72 -3.72 27.84
CA ASN A 340 -5.20 -4.88 27.13
C ASN A 340 -4.81 -4.53 25.69
N ILE A 341 -3.59 -4.01 25.52
CA ILE A 341 -2.99 -3.70 24.21
C ILE A 341 -2.81 -4.97 23.33
N TYR A 342 -2.95 -6.17 23.92
CA TYR A 342 -2.80 -7.46 23.24
C TYR A 342 -3.90 -8.46 23.61
N ASP A 343 -5.18 -8.13 23.38
CA ASP A 343 -6.22 -9.15 23.45
C ASP A 343 -6.14 -10.08 22.23
N THR A 344 -5.56 -11.26 22.43
CA THR A 344 -5.50 -12.33 21.42
C THR A 344 -6.84 -13.03 21.19
N GLY A 345 -7.94 -12.59 21.83
CA GLY A 345 -9.27 -13.19 21.67
C GLY A 345 -9.78 -13.19 20.23
N THR A 346 -9.58 -12.10 19.49
CA THR A 346 -9.96 -12.01 18.07
C THR A 346 -9.06 -12.85 17.17
N SER A 347 -7.75 -12.91 17.42
CA SER A 347 -6.85 -13.78 16.64
C SER A 347 -7.12 -15.25 16.91
N LYS A 348 -7.46 -15.65 18.14
CA LYS A 348 -7.85 -17.02 18.51
C LYS A 348 -9.15 -17.48 17.85
N THR A 349 -10.09 -16.56 17.57
CA THR A 349 -11.36 -16.88 16.88
C THR A 349 -11.21 -16.92 15.36
N ILE A 350 -10.31 -16.12 14.79
CA ILE A 350 -10.09 -16.07 13.33
C ILE A 350 -9.07 -17.13 12.85
N MET A 351 -8.09 -17.51 13.66
CA MET A 351 -7.06 -18.50 13.30
C MET A 351 -7.64 -19.86 12.84
N PRO A 352 -8.69 -20.43 13.47
CA PRO A 352 -9.31 -21.68 13.01
C PRO A 352 -9.92 -21.54 11.61
N VAL A 353 -10.49 -20.38 11.28
CA VAL A 353 -11.06 -20.10 9.95
C VAL A 353 -9.95 -20.06 8.90
N TYR A 354 -8.81 -19.43 9.21
CA TYR A 354 -7.65 -19.45 8.31
C TYR A 354 -7.09 -20.86 8.11
N ILE A 355 -7.00 -21.67 9.16
CA ILE A 355 -6.58 -23.07 9.08
C ILE A 355 -7.57 -23.89 8.23
N LEU A 356 -8.87 -23.65 8.37
CA LEU A 356 -9.91 -24.30 7.57
C LEU A 356 -9.81 -23.92 6.09
N ILE A 357 -9.64 -22.63 5.78
CA ILE A 357 -9.45 -22.17 4.39
C ILE A 357 -8.17 -22.77 3.80
N LEU A 358 -7.07 -22.76 4.56
CA LEU A 358 -5.80 -23.33 4.11
C LEU A 358 -5.91 -24.84 3.85
N SER A 359 -6.57 -25.58 4.74
CA SER A 359 -6.80 -27.02 4.55
C SER A 359 -7.70 -27.33 3.36
N ILE A 360 -8.74 -26.54 3.11
CA ILE A 360 -9.57 -26.65 1.89
C ILE A 360 -8.73 -26.38 0.64
N MET A 361 -7.87 -25.36 0.64
CA MET A 361 -6.98 -25.05 -0.49
C MET A 361 -5.97 -26.18 -0.75
N ILE A 362 -5.38 -26.74 0.31
CA ILE A 362 -4.48 -27.90 0.21
C ILE A 362 -5.22 -29.11 -0.36
N MET A 363 -6.43 -29.39 0.14
CA MET A 363 -7.25 -30.51 -0.34
C MET A 363 -7.62 -30.34 -1.82
N TYR A 364 -8.02 -29.14 -2.24
CA TYR A 364 -8.28 -28.82 -3.64
C TYR A 364 -7.05 -29.06 -4.52
N PHE A 365 -5.86 -28.63 -4.08
CA PHE A 365 -4.61 -28.88 -4.81
C PHE A 365 -4.28 -30.37 -4.93
N LEU A 366 -4.44 -31.13 -3.86
CA LEU A 366 -4.20 -32.58 -3.87
C LEU A 366 -5.17 -33.30 -4.83
N ILE A 367 -6.45 -32.90 -4.86
CA ILE A 367 -7.45 -33.46 -5.76
C ILE A 367 -7.13 -33.09 -7.22
N ALA A 368 -6.85 -31.82 -7.50
CA ALA A 368 -6.50 -31.35 -8.84
C ALA A 368 -5.23 -32.02 -9.37
N HIS A 369 -4.21 -32.20 -8.52
CA HIS A 369 -2.99 -32.93 -8.88
C HIS A 369 -3.28 -34.42 -9.16
N ARG A 370 -4.14 -35.08 -8.36
CA ARG A 370 -4.52 -36.48 -8.59
C ARG A 370 -5.27 -36.68 -9.91
N HIS A 371 -6.20 -35.77 -10.25
CA HIS A 371 -6.92 -35.83 -11.53
C HIS A 371 -6.00 -35.63 -12.74
N GLY A 372 -5.06 -34.68 -12.69
CA GLY A 372 -4.08 -34.48 -13.76
C GLY A 372 -3.12 -35.66 -13.95
N LYS A 373 -2.74 -36.36 -12.86
CA LYS A 373 -1.92 -37.59 -12.94
C LYS A 373 -2.71 -38.77 -13.53
N LYS A 374 -4.02 -38.84 -13.33
CA LYS A 374 -4.88 -39.92 -13.82
C LYS A 374 -5.14 -39.79 -15.33
N GLN A 375 -5.33 -38.57 -15.83
CA GLN A 375 -5.47 -38.30 -17.27
C GLN A 375 -4.19 -38.57 -18.05
N ARG A 376 -3.02 -38.24 -17.50
CA ARG A 376 -1.70 -38.55 -18.11
C ARG A 376 -1.30 -40.03 -18.09
N ARG A 377 -2.06 -40.89 -17.40
CA ARG A 377 -1.86 -42.35 -17.39
C ARG A 377 -2.83 -43.08 -18.33
N LEU A 378 -3.82 -42.38 -18.86
CA LEU A 378 -4.84 -42.90 -19.78
C LEU A 378 -4.59 -42.48 -21.24
N GLN A 379 -3.64 -41.57 -21.45
CA GLN A 379 -2.96 -41.28 -22.72
C GLN A 379 -1.61 -41.99 -22.69
#